data_AF-A0A7J4KAF3-F1
#
_entry.id   AF-A0A7J4KAF3-F1
#
_cell.length_a   1.000
_cell.length_b   1.000
_cell.length_c   1.000
_cell.angle_alpha   90.00
_cell.angle_beta   90.00
_cell.angle_gamma   90.00
#
_symmetry.space_group_name_H-M   'P 1'
#
loop_
_entity.id
_entity.type
_entity.pdbx_description
1 polymer ?
#
loop_
_entity_poly.entity_id
_entity_poly.type
_entity_poly.pdbx_seq_one_letter_code
_entity_poly.pdbx_strand_id
1 'polypeptide(L)'
;MQRNRAFPRMNAPVRDPALLDEFLRMIPDACFRHENHPQYIPEFNSPYQGLFYYLMAVFSMFVLEEPGHPVGMPFPGGFRVEKQGQTFTCPVRDKEREVPHSICNFCPAKQSEVPSVS
;
A
#
# COMPACT_ATOMS: atom_id res chain seq x y z
N MET A 1 -17.04 9.27 -26.01
CA MET A 1 -17.71 9.54 -24.72
C MET A 1 -16.69 10.24 -23.81
N GLN A 2 -16.93 11.49 -23.42
CA GLN A 2 -16.04 12.26 -22.54
C GLN A 2 -16.74 12.47 -21.20
N ARG A 3 -16.03 12.34 -20.08
CA ARG A 3 -16.58 12.63 -18.75
C ARG A 3 -16.74 14.15 -18.63
N ASN A 4 -17.98 14.64 -18.56
CA ASN A 4 -18.31 16.08 -18.43
C ASN A 4 -18.77 16.44 -17.00
N ARG A 5 -18.07 15.97 -15.97
CA ARG A 5 -18.43 16.26 -14.57
C ARG A 5 -17.23 16.83 -13.84
N ALA A 6 -17.47 17.87 -13.03
CA ALA A 6 -16.49 18.39 -12.10
C ALA A 6 -16.02 17.27 -11.16
N PHE A 7 -14.72 17.15 -10.95
CA PHE A 7 -14.17 16.21 -9.99
C PHE A 7 -14.53 16.65 -8.56
N PRO A 8 -14.91 15.71 -7.68
CA PRO A 8 -14.97 16.00 -6.26
C PRO A 8 -13.62 16.53 -5.79
N ARG A 9 -13.64 17.61 -4.99
CA ARG A 9 -12.43 18.10 -4.33
C ARG A 9 -12.25 17.36 -3.01
N MET A 10 -11.00 17.19 -2.62
CA MET A 10 -10.67 16.76 -1.27
C MET A 10 -11.08 17.90 -0.33
N ASN A 11 -12.06 17.63 0.54
CA ASN A 11 -12.67 18.66 1.40
C ASN A 11 -12.08 18.68 2.82
N ALA A 12 -11.19 17.73 3.13
CA ALA A 12 -10.45 17.64 4.38
C ALA A 12 -8.98 17.38 4.07
N PRO A 13 -8.03 17.85 4.90
CA PRO A 13 -6.63 17.49 4.75
C PRO A 13 -6.42 15.99 4.98
N VAL A 14 -5.30 15.47 4.48
CA VAL A 14 -4.82 14.12 4.82
C VAL A 14 -4.67 14.02 6.34
N ARG A 15 -5.19 12.93 6.93
CA ARG A 15 -5.29 12.74 8.37
C ARG A 15 -3.92 12.76 9.08
N ASP A 16 -2.91 12.17 8.46
CA ASP A 16 -1.54 12.11 8.98
C ASP A 16 -0.54 12.62 7.92
N PRO A 17 -0.29 13.94 7.87
CA PRO A 17 0.64 14.52 6.91
C PRO A 17 2.11 14.11 7.14
N ALA A 18 2.49 13.78 8.38
CA ALA A 18 3.86 13.38 8.70
C ALA A 18 4.14 11.97 8.14
N LEU A 19 3.22 11.03 8.35
CA LEU A 19 3.32 9.69 7.77
C LEU A 19 3.28 9.71 6.23
N LEU A 20 2.52 10.63 5.64
CA LEU A 20 2.53 10.86 4.19
C LEU A 20 3.91 11.34 3.71
N ASP A 21 4.51 12.31 4.39
CA ASP A 21 5.85 12.81 4.04
C ASP A 21 6.91 11.70 4.13
N GLU A 22 6.85 10.85 5.16
CA GLU A 22 7.70 9.65 5.26
C GLU A 22 7.50 8.68 4.08
N PHE A 23 6.24 8.40 3.71
CA PHE A 23 5.93 7.56 2.55
C PHE A 23 6.55 8.14 1.27
N LEU A 24 6.38 9.44 1.03
CA LEU A 24 6.86 10.10 -0.19
C LEU A 24 8.40 10.13 -0.27
N ARG A 25 9.09 10.31 0.86
CA ARG A 25 10.56 10.29 0.93
C ARG A 25 11.17 8.92 0.60
N MET A 26 10.43 7.84 0.81
CA MET A 26 10.87 6.49 0.49
C MET A 26 10.91 6.21 -1.02
N ILE A 27 10.03 6.86 -1.81
CA ILE A 27 9.80 6.51 -3.23
C ILE A 27 11.05 6.68 -4.10
N PRO A 28 11.83 7.79 -4.03
CA PRO A 28 13.02 7.95 -4.86
C PRO A 28 14.02 6.81 -4.68
N ASP A 29 14.30 6.44 -3.43
CA ASP A 29 15.22 5.35 -3.11
C ASP A 29 14.65 4.00 -3.54
N ALA A 30 13.36 3.75 -3.30
CA ALA A 30 12.70 2.50 -3.67
C ALA A 30 12.62 2.26 -5.19
N CYS A 31 12.57 3.32 -6.00
CA CYS A 31 12.34 3.22 -7.44
C CYS A 31 13.57 3.50 -8.29
N PHE A 32 14.42 4.45 -7.91
CA PHE A 32 15.44 5.03 -8.80
C PHE A 32 16.87 4.86 -8.28
N ARG A 33 17.05 4.33 -7.07
CA ARG A 33 18.39 3.97 -6.58
C ARG A 33 18.81 2.68 -7.28
N HIS A 34 19.71 2.82 -8.25
CA HIS A 34 20.27 1.71 -9.02
C HIS A 34 21.04 0.75 -8.10
N GLU A 35 20.33 -0.21 -7.50
CA GLU A 35 20.93 -1.35 -6.82
C GLU A 35 20.44 -2.61 -7.51
N ASN A 36 21.38 -3.50 -7.87
CA ASN A 36 21.17 -4.79 -8.52
C ASN A 36 20.44 -5.81 -7.61
N HIS A 37 19.53 -5.35 -6.76
CA HIS A 37 18.69 -6.19 -5.94
C HIS A 37 17.51 -6.68 -6.79
N PRO A 38 17.16 -7.98 -6.73
CA PRO A 38 15.89 -8.42 -7.29
C PRO A 38 14.80 -7.55 -6.67
N GLN A 39 14.10 -6.83 -7.53
CA GLN A 39 12.96 -6.02 -7.12
C GLN A 39 12.04 -6.92 -6.29
N TYR A 40 11.54 -6.43 -5.16
CA TYR A 40 10.62 -7.16 -4.28
C TYR A 40 9.43 -7.77 -5.07
N ILE A 41 9.10 -7.17 -6.22
CA ILE A 41 8.17 -7.68 -7.23
C ILE A 41 8.98 -8.07 -8.48
N PRO A 42 9.24 -9.36 -8.72
CA PRO A 42 10.04 -9.85 -9.85
C PRO A 42 9.54 -9.42 -11.24
N GLU A 43 8.26 -9.06 -11.36
CA GLU A 43 7.61 -8.68 -12.62
C GLU A 43 7.84 -7.21 -12.99
N PHE A 44 8.33 -6.38 -12.08
CA PHE A 44 8.69 -5.02 -12.41
C PHE A 44 10.05 -5.01 -13.13
N ASN A 45 10.05 -4.44 -14.34
CA ASN A 45 11.21 -4.36 -15.23
C ASN A 45 11.63 -2.91 -15.46
N SER A 46 11.02 -1.96 -14.73
CA SER A 46 11.23 -0.54 -14.92
C SER A 46 10.97 0.23 -13.62
N PRO A 47 11.80 1.24 -13.30
CA PRO A 47 11.59 2.09 -12.12
C PRO A 47 10.22 2.81 -12.15
N TYR A 48 9.67 3.04 -13.35
CA TYR A 48 8.36 3.67 -13.52
C TYR A 48 7.18 2.76 -13.14
N GLN A 49 7.35 1.44 -13.19
CA GLN A 49 6.33 0.50 -12.72
C GLN A 49 6.28 0.49 -11.19
N GLY A 50 7.44 0.53 -10.53
CA GLY A 50 7.54 0.75 -9.08
C GLY A 50 6.91 2.08 -8.67
N LEU A 51 7.24 3.16 -9.39
CA LEU A 51 6.63 4.48 -9.13
C LEU A 51 5.10 4.42 -9.26
N PHE A 52 4.57 3.78 -10.31
CA PHE A 52 3.13 3.61 -10.48
C PHE A 52 2.51 2.83 -9.30
N TYR A 53 3.15 1.76 -8.84
CA TYR A 53 2.71 1.00 -7.67
C TYR A 53 2.63 1.88 -6.40
N TYR A 54 3.68 2.66 -6.09
CA TYR A 54 3.67 3.54 -4.93
C TYR A 54 2.65 4.69 -5.05
N LEU A 55 2.42 5.22 -6.26
CA LEU A 55 1.39 6.24 -6.51
C LEU A 55 -0.03 5.69 -6.29
N MET A 56 -0.28 4.44 -6.68
CA MET A 56 -1.57 3.78 -6.40
C MET A 56 -1.73 3.50 -4.90
N ALA A 57 -0.66 3.05 -4.24
CA ALA A 57 -0.67 2.78 -2.81
C ALA A 57 -0.91 4.05 -1.98
N VAL A 58 -0.21 5.17 -2.27
CA VAL A 58 -0.40 6.43 -1.53
C VAL A 58 -1.80 6.99 -1.72
N PHE A 59 -2.36 6.86 -2.92
CA PHE A 59 -3.73 7.27 -3.19
C PHE A 59 -4.72 6.44 -2.37
N SER A 60 -4.58 5.11 -2.37
CA SER A 60 -5.44 4.22 -1.56
C SER A 60 -5.36 4.57 -0.07
N MET A 61 -4.15 4.68 0.47
CA MET A 61 -3.93 4.80 1.92
C MET A 61 -4.23 6.19 2.48
N PHE A 62 -3.88 7.26 1.77
CA PHE A 62 -3.95 8.62 2.31
C PHE A 62 -5.10 9.45 1.73
N VAL A 63 -5.65 9.07 0.57
CA VAL A 63 -6.80 9.77 -0.05
C VAL A 63 -8.10 9.01 0.18
N LEU A 64 -8.10 7.70 -0.02
CA LEU A 64 -9.30 6.87 0.17
C LEU A 64 -9.43 6.32 1.60
N GLU A 65 -8.36 6.39 2.40
CA GLU A 65 -8.28 5.73 3.72
C GLU A 65 -8.52 4.21 3.65
N GLU A 66 -8.09 3.58 2.55
CA GLU A 66 -8.19 2.15 2.28
C GLU A 66 -6.81 1.46 2.36
N PRO A 67 -6.73 0.13 2.49
CA PRO A 67 -5.44 -0.55 2.53
C PRO A 67 -4.65 -0.39 1.22
N GLY A 68 -3.32 -0.48 1.31
CA GLY A 68 -2.47 -0.43 0.11
C GLY A 68 -2.71 -1.58 -0.87
N HIS A 69 -3.22 -2.72 -0.39
CA HIS A 69 -3.68 -3.84 -1.20
C HIS A 69 -5.21 -3.96 -1.12
N PRO A 70 -5.92 -4.18 -2.24
CA PRO A 70 -7.38 -4.18 -2.25
C PRO A 70 -7.97 -5.34 -1.44
N VAL A 71 -9.17 -5.12 -0.88
CA VAL A 71 -9.95 -6.16 -0.22
C VAL A 71 -10.17 -7.35 -1.16
N GLY A 72 -9.95 -8.57 -0.66
CA GLY A 72 -10.04 -9.79 -1.45
C GLY A 72 -8.77 -10.17 -2.21
N MET A 73 -7.72 -9.33 -2.23
CA MET A 73 -6.42 -9.69 -2.81
C MET A 73 -5.90 -10.99 -2.17
N PRO A 74 -5.60 -12.03 -2.95
CA PRO A 74 -5.14 -13.30 -2.43
C PRO A 74 -3.68 -13.22 -1.96
N PHE A 75 -3.39 -13.88 -0.86
CA PHE A 75 -2.05 -14.14 -0.33
C PHE A 75 -1.80 -15.65 -0.29
N PRO A 76 -0.52 -16.09 -0.27
CA PRO A 76 -0.18 -17.51 -0.11
C PRO A 76 -0.90 -18.13 1.09
N GLY A 77 -1.36 -19.38 0.96
CA GLY A 77 -2.10 -20.07 2.03
C GLY A 77 -3.61 -19.76 2.08
N GLY A 78 -4.15 -19.09 1.06
CA GLY A 78 -5.59 -18.81 0.96
C GLY A 78 -6.06 -17.60 1.78
N PHE A 79 -5.12 -16.85 2.37
CA PHE A 79 -5.42 -15.62 3.09
C PHE A 79 -5.75 -14.49 2.12
N ARG A 80 -6.38 -13.44 2.65
CA ARG A 80 -6.80 -12.26 1.89
C ARG A 80 -6.88 -11.03 2.78
N VAL A 81 -6.84 -9.86 2.17
CA VAL A 81 -7.24 -8.62 2.85
C VAL A 81 -8.74 -8.66 3.09
N GLU A 82 -9.17 -8.39 4.32
CA GLU A 82 -10.58 -8.41 4.70
C GLU A 82 -11.05 -7.05 5.21
N LYS A 83 -12.36 -6.81 5.09
CA LYS A 83 -13.03 -5.64 5.66
C LYS A 83 -14.10 -6.11 6.62
N GLN A 84 -14.02 -5.64 7.86
CA GLN A 84 -15.00 -5.92 8.91
C GLN A 84 -15.51 -4.58 9.47
N GLY A 85 -16.73 -4.21 9.06
CA GLY A 85 -17.28 -2.89 9.35
C GLY A 85 -16.40 -1.76 8.77
N GLN A 86 -15.82 -0.95 9.65
CA GLN A 86 -14.90 0.15 9.30
C GLN A 86 -13.42 -0.21 9.42
N THR A 87 -13.09 -1.46 9.81
CA THR A 87 -11.71 -1.91 9.98
C THR A 87 -11.29 -2.80 8.81
N PHE A 88 -10.02 -2.69 8.42
CA PHE A 88 -9.38 -3.57 7.46
C PHE A 88 -8.32 -4.43 8.14
N THR A 89 -8.19 -5.69 7.73
CA THR A 89 -7.17 -6.61 8.23
C THR A 89 -6.36 -7.20 7.08
N CYS A 90 -5.05 -7.33 7.28
CA CYS A 90 -4.10 -7.83 6.30
C CYS A 90 -3.23 -8.94 6.94
N PRO A 91 -3.02 -10.08 6.26
CA PRO A 91 -2.35 -11.24 6.86
C PRO A 91 -0.85 -11.05 7.12
N VAL A 92 -0.21 -10.04 6.49
CA VAL A 92 1.23 -9.83 6.52
C VAL A 92 1.65 -8.43 6.97
N ARG A 93 0.70 -7.59 7.41
CA ARG A 93 0.97 -6.18 7.72
C ARG A 93 2.09 -6.01 8.76
N ASP A 94 2.14 -6.86 9.77
CA ASP A 94 3.20 -6.79 10.80
C ASP A 94 4.43 -7.62 10.44
N LYS A 95 4.25 -8.63 9.59
CA LYS A 95 5.31 -9.57 9.18
C LYS A 95 6.30 -8.94 8.20
N GLU A 96 5.85 -8.00 7.38
CA GLU A 96 6.65 -7.36 6.32
C GLU A 96 7.15 -5.96 6.71
N ARG A 97 7.14 -5.61 8.00
CA ARG A 97 7.58 -4.29 8.48
C ARG A 97 9.08 -4.05 8.27
N GLU A 98 9.88 -5.11 8.40
CA GLU A 98 11.33 -5.05 8.26
C GLU A 98 11.80 -5.11 6.80
N VAL A 99 10.88 -5.37 5.86
CA VAL A 99 11.22 -5.38 4.43
C VAL A 99 11.51 -3.96 3.97
N PRO A 100 12.71 -3.70 3.39
CA PRO A 100 13.05 -2.39 2.87
C PRO A 100 12.01 -1.90 1.88
N HIS A 101 11.61 -0.64 2.03
CA HIS A 101 10.65 0.05 1.16
C HIS A 101 9.23 -0.56 1.14
N SER A 102 8.89 -1.43 2.10
CA SER A 102 7.57 -2.04 2.19
C SER A 102 6.48 -1.01 2.47
N ILE A 103 5.39 -1.03 1.69
CA ILE A 103 4.20 -0.21 1.94
C ILE A 103 3.46 -0.62 3.23
N CYS A 104 3.77 -1.80 3.81
CA CYS A 104 3.14 -2.29 5.03
C CYS A 104 3.37 -1.35 6.23
N ASN A 105 4.48 -0.60 6.22
CA ASN A 105 4.79 0.39 7.26
C ASN A 105 3.83 1.60 7.27
N PHE A 106 3.10 1.81 6.18
CA PHE A 106 2.18 2.94 5.99
C PHE A 106 0.72 2.50 5.85
N CYS A 107 0.47 1.19 5.77
CA CYS A 107 -0.85 0.64 5.51
C CYS A 107 -1.77 0.79 6.74
N PRO A 108 -3.00 1.33 6.57
CA PRO A 108 -3.93 1.51 7.69
C PRO A 108 -4.56 0.18 8.17
N ALA A 109 -4.36 -0.91 7.43
CA ALA A 109 -4.85 -2.22 7.84
C ALA A 109 -4.17 -2.68 9.15
N LYS A 110 -4.91 -3.47 9.94
CA LYS A 110 -4.37 -4.17 11.10
C LYS A 110 -3.83 -5.53 10.68
N GLN A 111 -2.90 -6.09 11.44
CA GLN A 111 -2.53 -7.48 11.30
C GLN A 111 -3.75 -8.36 11.57
N SER A 112 -4.06 -9.29 10.66
CA SER A 112 -5.09 -10.30 10.92
C SER A 112 -4.66 -11.17 12.10
N GLU A 113 -5.60 -11.50 12.99
CA GLU A 113 -5.46 -12.59 13.94
C GLU A 113 -5.36 -13.89 13.14
N VAL A 114 -4.14 -14.37 12.91
CA VAL A 114 -3.95 -15.71 12.36
C VAL A 114 -4.32 -16.66 13.49
N PRO A 115 -5.24 -17.63 13.31
CA PRO A 115 -5.37 -18.70 14.28
C PRO A 115 -3.97 -19.31 14.43
N SER A 116 -3.44 -19.34 15.65
CA SER A 116 -2.24 -20.11 15.95
C SER A 116 -2.52 -21.52 15.46
N VAL A 117 -1.77 -21.98 14.46
CA VAL A 117 -1.77 -23.39 14.09
C VAL A 117 -1.14 -24.10 15.28
N SER A 118 -1.98 -24.52 16.21
CA SER A 118 -1.67 -25.44 17.30
C SER A 118 -1.52 -26.85 16.76
#